data_AF-A0A9X4JMV4-F1
#
_entry.id   AF-A0A9X4JMV4-F1
#
_cell.length_a   1.000
_cell.length_b   1.000
_cell.length_c   1.000
_cell.angle_alpha   90.00
_cell.angle_beta   90.00
_cell.angle_gamma   90.00
#
_symmetry.space_group_name_H-M   'P 1'
#
loop_
_entity.id
_entity.type
_entity.pdbx_description
1 polymer ?
#
loop_
_entity_poly.entity_id
_entity_poly.type
_entity_poly.pdbx_seq_one_letter_code
_entity_poly.pdbx_strand_id
1 'polypeptide(L)'
;MNTLPPRHSTGKAKLSKNGETNTVTVQISREDKYILTVGFEVNYPEAFHNDVLNLSIDYGHAFFYVSRCPNLSDKEIIDTFFSFGPLTLGENGKITDEYNGKRPANTRYAITEKTKLFRLRISKEQAQKINKNSNAFTEKVTNGEIYYDTSLNDTCAETARDILSASQIPTPDGHGAIIGTGNIITDIVSYSLAMVNPYMWFKNFQSAYGDAIPWYGEKDEEGDNIKLSEPWVLSPGKLNPLPENKRKIIHNDIREQ
;
A
#
# COMPACT_ATOMS: atom_id res chain seq x y z
N MET A 1 25.50 -18.76 7.31
CA MET A 1 26.14 -17.44 7.16
C MET A 1 25.90 -17.00 5.73
N ASN A 2 24.95 -16.08 5.52
CA ASN A 2 24.63 -15.62 4.17
C ASN A 2 25.67 -14.58 3.74
N THR A 3 26.38 -14.88 2.66
CA THR A 3 27.33 -13.98 2.01
C THR A 3 26.57 -12.82 1.39
N LEU A 4 26.80 -11.61 1.91
CA LEU A 4 26.35 -10.37 1.28
C LEU A 4 26.87 -10.30 -0.17
N PRO A 5 26.07 -9.80 -1.13
CA PRO A 5 26.51 -9.68 -2.52
C PRO A 5 27.68 -8.69 -2.65
N PRO A 6 28.53 -8.83 -3.70
CA PRO A 6 29.74 -8.04 -3.84
C PRO A 6 29.41 -6.57 -4.06
N ARG A 7 29.96 -5.69 -3.21
CA ARG A 7 29.95 -4.25 -3.48
C ARG A 7 30.88 -3.97 -4.67
N HIS A 8 30.34 -3.47 -5.78
CA HIS A 8 31.15 -2.94 -6.85
C HIS A 8 31.81 -1.63 -6.40
N SER A 9 33.10 -1.68 -6.06
CA SER A 9 33.92 -0.48 -5.86
C SER A 9 35.00 -0.46 -6.94
N THR A 10 35.08 0.62 -7.70
CA THR A 10 36.19 0.88 -8.62
C THR A 10 37.05 1.98 -8.02
N GLY A 11 38.22 1.60 -7.50
CA GLY A 11 39.23 2.54 -7.01
C GLY A 11 40.34 2.71 -8.04
N LYS A 12 40.72 3.96 -8.34
CA LYS A 12 42.00 4.26 -9.01
C LYS A 12 42.99 4.71 -7.93
N ALA A 13 43.99 3.89 -7.64
CA ALA A 13 45.09 4.28 -6.78
C ALA A 13 46.08 5.15 -7.57
N LYS A 14 46.44 6.31 -7.03
CA LYS A 14 47.63 7.06 -7.45
C LYS A 14 48.72 6.73 -6.44
N LEU A 15 49.73 5.95 -6.84
CA LEU A 15 50.89 5.70 -5.98
C LEU A 15 51.64 7.03 -5.76
N SER A 16 51.73 7.47 -4.51
CA SER A 16 52.64 8.55 -4.13
C SER A 16 54.07 8.01 -4.08
N LYS A 17 54.99 8.66 -4.81
CA LYS A 17 56.43 8.53 -4.56
C LYS A 17 56.76 9.62 -3.53
N ASN A 18 57.28 9.23 -2.37
CA ASN A 18 57.86 10.06 -1.29
C ASN A 18 57.09 10.14 0.05
N GLY A 19 56.43 9.06 0.50
CA GLY A 19 56.01 8.95 1.90
C GLY A 19 54.81 9.81 2.33
N GLU A 20 54.09 10.41 1.38
CA GLU A 20 52.83 11.08 1.67
C GLU A 20 51.66 10.10 1.82
N THR A 21 50.66 10.48 2.60
CA THR A 21 49.42 9.73 2.83
C THR A 21 48.78 9.32 1.49
N ASN A 22 48.72 8.01 1.23
CA ASN A 22 48.01 7.48 0.06
C ASN A 22 46.51 7.80 0.21
N THR A 23 46.03 8.73 -0.61
CA THR A 23 44.60 9.08 -0.66
C THR A 23 43.94 8.25 -1.75
N VAL A 24 43.07 7.32 -1.36
CA VAL A 24 42.27 6.52 -2.30
C VAL A 24 40.88 7.12 -2.39
N THR A 25 40.54 7.68 -3.55
CA THR A 25 39.16 8.08 -3.84
C THR A 25 38.38 6.84 -4.26
N VAL A 26 37.49 6.37 -3.37
CA VAL A 26 36.56 5.28 -3.66
C VAL A 26 35.23 5.89 -4.11
N GLN A 27 34.80 5.58 -5.33
CA GLN A 27 33.43 5.88 -5.76
C GLN A 27 32.52 4.81 -5.16
N ILE A 28 31.77 5.19 -4.11
CA ILE A 28 30.73 4.35 -3.52
C ILE A 28 29.41 4.77 -4.16
N SER A 29 28.95 4.04 -5.18
CA SER A 29 27.55 4.12 -5.59
C SER A 29 26.71 3.36 -4.55
N ARG A 30 25.95 4.07 -3.72
CA ARG A 30 24.86 3.42 -2.99
C ARG A 30 23.64 3.46 -3.90
N GLU A 31 22.93 2.35 -3.99
CA GLU A 31 21.67 2.33 -4.72
C GLU A 31 20.60 3.08 -3.93
N ASP A 32 19.62 3.61 -4.66
CA ASP A 32 18.42 4.18 -4.06
C ASP A 32 17.70 3.13 -3.21
N LYS A 33 17.11 3.57 -2.10
CA LYS A 33 16.30 2.68 -1.25
C LYS A 33 14.83 2.81 -1.66
N TYR A 34 14.15 1.69 -1.80
CA TYR A 34 12.73 1.64 -2.12
C TYR A 34 11.95 1.06 -0.95
N ILE A 35 10.90 1.75 -0.53
CA ILE A 35 10.01 1.33 0.55
C ILE A 35 8.59 1.24 -0.02
N LEU A 36 7.99 0.06 0.08
CA LEU A 36 6.57 -0.13 -0.11
C LEU A 36 5.86 0.22 1.20
N THR A 37 4.84 1.06 1.13
CA THR A 37 3.91 1.28 2.23
C THR A 37 2.54 0.74 1.83
N VAL A 38 2.00 -0.19 2.62
CA VAL A 38 0.62 -0.68 2.49
C VAL A 38 -0.21 -0.03 3.58
N GLY A 39 -1.34 0.56 3.22
CA GLY A 39 -2.19 1.32 4.14
C GLY A 39 -3.63 0.84 4.16
N PHE A 40 -4.26 1.01 5.32
CA PHE A 40 -5.62 0.57 5.59
C PHE A 40 -6.45 1.67 6.29
N GLU A 41 -7.67 1.91 5.83
CA GLU A 41 -8.73 2.64 6.54
C GLU A 41 -9.71 1.59 7.07
N VAL A 42 -9.52 1.16 8.33
CA VAL A 42 -10.29 0.07 8.97
C VAL A 42 -10.63 0.50 10.39
N ASN A 43 -11.48 1.51 10.50
CA ASN A 43 -11.63 2.32 11.70
C ASN A 43 -12.90 2.05 12.51
N TYR A 44 -13.73 1.09 12.08
CA TYR A 44 -14.99 0.72 12.72
C TYR A 44 -14.88 -0.72 13.25
N PRO A 45 -14.43 -0.93 14.50
CA PRO A 45 -14.26 -2.27 15.07
C PRO A 45 -15.54 -3.13 15.02
N GLU A 46 -16.70 -2.51 15.13
CA GLU A 46 -18.00 -3.15 15.02
C GLU A 46 -18.28 -3.77 13.64
N ALA A 47 -17.58 -3.34 12.59
CA ALA A 47 -17.70 -3.89 11.24
C ALA A 47 -16.97 -5.22 11.09
N PHE A 48 -16.06 -5.59 12.00
CA PHE A 48 -15.25 -6.80 11.87
C PHE A 48 -15.19 -7.59 13.18
N HIS A 49 -15.88 -8.73 13.20
CA HIS A 49 -16.00 -9.57 14.39
C HIS A 49 -15.87 -11.06 14.02
N ASN A 50 -15.12 -11.81 14.83
CA ASN A 50 -14.85 -13.24 14.62
C ASN A 50 -14.43 -13.57 13.17
N ASP A 51 -13.54 -12.75 12.59
CA ASP A 51 -13.00 -12.94 11.25
C ASP A 51 -14.02 -12.78 10.11
N VAL A 52 -15.15 -12.14 10.41
CA VAL A 52 -16.20 -11.80 9.45
C VAL A 52 -16.33 -10.29 9.31
N LEU A 53 -16.25 -9.78 8.08
CA LEU A 53 -16.54 -8.38 7.75
C LEU A 53 -18.05 -8.21 7.49
N ASN A 54 -18.66 -7.21 8.12
CA ASN A 54 -20.03 -6.80 7.88
C ASN A 54 -20.06 -5.47 7.10
N LEU A 55 -20.34 -5.59 5.80
CA LEU A 55 -20.38 -4.47 4.86
C LEU A 55 -21.53 -3.50 5.10
N SER A 56 -22.54 -3.89 5.90
CA SER A 56 -23.61 -2.97 6.28
C SER A 56 -23.20 -1.96 7.35
N ILE A 57 -21.94 -2.01 7.82
CA ILE A 57 -21.40 -1.08 8.80
C ILE A 57 -20.23 -0.29 8.20
N ASP A 58 -19.21 -0.99 7.71
CA ASP A 58 -18.07 -0.39 7.04
C ASP A 58 -17.46 -1.36 6.01
N TYR A 59 -16.96 -0.81 4.92
CA TYR A 59 -16.25 -1.52 3.86
C TYR A 59 -14.75 -1.58 4.13
N GLY A 60 -14.24 -0.55 4.81
CA GLY A 60 -12.85 -0.22 4.89
C GLY A 60 -12.24 0.11 3.52
N HIS A 61 -10.96 0.46 3.54
CA HIS A 61 -10.20 0.72 2.33
C HIS A 61 -8.77 0.23 2.46
N ALA A 62 -8.19 -0.20 1.35
CA ALA A 62 -6.79 -0.60 1.27
C ALA A 62 -6.10 0.04 0.06
N PHE A 63 -4.87 0.47 0.25
CA PHE A 63 -4.07 1.14 -0.77
C PHE A 63 -2.59 0.85 -0.56
N PHE A 64 -1.76 1.24 -1.52
CA PHE A 64 -0.32 1.23 -1.32
C PHE A 64 0.38 2.38 -2.03
N TYR A 65 1.60 2.66 -1.60
CA TYR A 65 2.52 3.51 -2.33
C TYR A 65 3.95 3.05 -2.18
N VAL A 66 4.75 3.29 -3.21
CA VAL A 66 6.19 3.11 -3.17
C VAL A 66 6.82 4.48 -3.04
N SER A 67 7.77 4.57 -2.14
CA SER A 67 8.66 5.71 -2.01
C SER A 67 10.10 5.30 -2.31
N ARG A 68 10.86 6.27 -2.82
CA ARG A 68 12.26 6.15 -3.14
C ARG A 68 13.05 7.16 -2.32
N CYS A 69 14.14 6.71 -1.71
CA CYS A 69 15.13 7.56 -1.08
C CYS A 69 16.32 7.65 -2.06
N PRO A 70 16.50 8.77 -2.78
CA PRO A 70 17.63 8.93 -3.68
C PRO A 70 18.96 8.80 -2.93
N ASN A 71 19.97 8.23 -3.57
CA ASN A 71 21.29 8.11 -2.98
C ASN A 71 21.81 9.48 -2.50
N LEU A 72 22.34 9.53 -1.26
CA LEU A 72 22.84 10.71 -0.57
C LEU A 72 21.76 11.75 -0.15
N SER A 73 20.48 11.40 -0.24
CA SER A 73 19.37 12.21 0.27
C SER A 73 18.70 11.51 1.44
N ASP A 74 18.35 12.27 2.47
CA ASP A 74 17.47 11.81 3.57
C ASP A 74 15.98 12.05 3.25
N LYS A 75 15.69 12.61 2.06
CA LYS A 75 14.33 12.83 1.58
C LYS A 75 13.81 11.60 0.86
N GLU A 76 12.71 11.08 1.37
CA GLU A 76 11.93 10.02 0.76
C GLU A 76 10.85 10.66 -0.13
N ILE A 77 10.89 10.36 -1.42
CA ILE A 77 9.95 10.88 -2.43
C ILE A 77 9.00 9.77 -2.88
N ILE A 78 7.75 10.11 -3.15
CA ILE A 78 6.77 9.18 -3.70
C ILE A 78 7.17 8.84 -5.13
N ASP A 79 7.20 7.55 -5.43
CA ASP A 79 7.52 7.00 -6.74
C ASP A 79 6.26 6.48 -7.43
N THR A 80 5.45 5.71 -6.70
CA THR A 80 4.17 5.15 -7.17
C THR A 80 3.11 5.29 -6.08
N PHE A 81 1.87 5.61 -6.44
CA PHE A 81 0.71 5.58 -5.54
C PHE A 81 -0.44 4.87 -6.26
N PHE A 82 -1.11 3.96 -5.57
CA PHE A 82 -2.25 3.23 -6.08
C PHE A 82 -3.31 3.11 -5.00
N SER A 83 -4.52 3.54 -5.31
CA SER A 83 -5.68 3.50 -4.43
C SER A 83 -6.92 3.32 -5.29
N PHE A 84 -7.51 2.12 -5.29
CA PHE A 84 -8.61 1.77 -6.18
C PHE A 84 -9.95 1.97 -5.49
N GLY A 85 -10.89 2.66 -6.14
CA GLY A 85 -12.21 2.89 -5.57
C GLY A 85 -13.19 3.43 -6.60
N PRO A 86 -14.47 3.61 -6.22
CA PRO A 86 -15.48 4.14 -7.12
C PRO A 86 -15.23 5.63 -7.42
N LEU A 87 -15.49 6.06 -8.66
CA LEU A 87 -15.41 7.46 -9.08
C LEU A 87 -16.59 8.28 -8.55
N THR A 88 -17.75 7.64 -8.38
CA THR A 88 -18.98 8.25 -7.86
C THR A 88 -19.51 7.38 -6.72
N LEU A 89 -20.00 8.02 -5.66
CA LEU A 89 -20.76 7.33 -4.61
C LEU A 89 -21.99 6.64 -5.23
N GLY A 90 -22.51 5.61 -4.56
CA GLY A 90 -23.74 4.95 -4.97
C GLY A 90 -24.94 5.88 -4.89
N GLU A 91 -26.07 5.49 -5.50
CA GLU A 91 -27.32 6.21 -5.28
C GLU A 91 -27.63 6.30 -3.78
N ASN A 92 -28.14 7.44 -3.32
CA ASN A 92 -28.45 7.65 -1.91
C ASN A 92 -29.68 6.82 -1.50
N GLY A 93 -29.54 5.93 -0.52
CA GLY A 93 -30.71 5.31 0.13
C GLY A 93 -30.48 3.96 0.79
N LYS A 94 -29.40 3.24 0.47
CA LYS A 94 -29.05 1.97 1.12
C LYS A 94 -27.57 1.95 1.45
N ILE A 95 -27.23 1.50 2.66
CA ILE A 95 -25.84 1.25 3.06
C ILE A 95 -25.18 0.23 2.10
N THR A 96 -25.99 -0.63 1.50
CA THR A 96 -25.63 -1.64 0.50
C THR A 96 -25.56 -1.11 -0.92
N ASP A 97 -25.83 0.18 -1.17
CA ASP A 97 -25.76 0.70 -2.53
C ASP A 97 -24.32 0.62 -3.05
N GLU A 98 -23.27 0.71 -2.23
CA GLU A 98 -21.89 0.39 -2.64
C GLU A 98 -21.68 -1.05 -3.16
N TYR A 99 -22.62 -1.97 -2.88
CA TYR A 99 -22.67 -3.32 -3.44
C TYR A 99 -23.48 -3.47 -4.73
N ASN A 100 -24.32 -2.48 -5.04
CA ASN A 100 -25.15 -2.53 -6.23
C ASN A 100 -24.44 -1.86 -7.40
N GLY A 101 -23.87 -2.73 -8.22
CA GLY A 101 -23.59 -2.47 -9.61
C GLY A 101 -22.17 -2.02 -9.91
N LYS A 102 -21.71 -2.47 -11.06
CA LYS A 102 -20.55 -2.02 -11.81
C LYS A 102 -20.51 -0.48 -11.92
N ARG A 103 -19.44 0.15 -11.41
CA ARG A 103 -19.27 1.61 -11.42
C ARG A 103 -18.02 2.07 -12.14
N PRO A 104 -18.03 3.27 -12.73
CA PRO A 104 -16.80 3.93 -13.12
C PRO A 104 -15.86 3.97 -11.92
N ALA A 105 -14.63 3.51 -12.12
CA ALA A 105 -13.63 3.43 -11.07
C ALA A 105 -12.55 4.49 -11.25
N ASN A 106 -11.72 4.64 -10.23
CA ASN A 106 -10.49 5.41 -10.30
C ASN A 106 -9.38 4.69 -9.52
N THR A 107 -8.12 4.91 -9.91
CA THR A 107 -6.94 4.32 -9.25
C THR A 107 -6.18 5.34 -8.39
N ARG A 108 -6.84 6.47 -8.11
CA ARG A 108 -6.34 7.56 -7.26
C ARG A 108 -7.38 7.94 -6.21
N TYR A 109 -8.03 6.94 -5.63
CA TYR A 109 -9.11 7.12 -4.68
C TYR A 109 -8.55 7.82 -3.44
N ALA A 110 -9.25 8.88 -3.02
CA ALA A 110 -8.79 9.72 -1.93
C ALA A 110 -8.82 8.95 -0.62
N ILE A 111 -7.78 9.15 0.19
CA ILE A 111 -7.74 8.65 1.55
C ILE A 111 -8.44 9.69 2.42
N THR A 112 -9.54 9.29 3.04
CA THR A 112 -10.52 10.17 3.69
C THR A 112 -10.60 9.97 5.20
N GLU A 113 -9.96 8.92 5.73
CA GLU A 113 -9.95 8.52 7.12
C GLU A 113 -8.52 8.32 7.65
N LYS A 114 -8.44 8.16 8.97
CA LYS A 114 -7.21 7.79 9.65
C LYS A 114 -6.70 6.44 9.13
N THR A 115 -5.41 6.39 8.84
CA THR A 115 -4.77 5.23 8.22
C THR A 115 -3.90 4.45 9.18
N LYS A 116 -3.80 3.16 8.93
CA LYS A 116 -2.89 2.23 9.58
C LYS A 116 -1.90 1.72 8.54
N LEU A 117 -0.63 2.03 8.69
CA LEU A 117 0.39 1.82 7.65
C LEU A 117 1.45 0.79 8.05
N PHE A 118 1.83 -0.04 7.08
CA PHE A 118 2.95 -0.98 7.17
C PHE A 118 4.00 -0.65 6.12
N ARG A 119 5.28 -0.67 6.49
CA ARG A 119 6.39 -0.23 5.64
C ARG A 119 7.38 -1.36 5.44
N LEU A 120 7.51 -1.80 4.19
CA LEU A 120 8.33 -2.94 3.77
C LEU A 120 9.43 -2.45 2.84
N ARG A 121 10.68 -2.82 3.10
CA ARG A 121 11.78 -2.53 2.17
C ARG A 121 11.72 -3.50 0.99
N ILE A 122 11.74 -2.95 -0.22
CA ILE A 122 11.64 -3.69 -1.48
C ILE A 122 12.83 -3.41 -2.38
N SER A 123 13.02 -4.25 -3.39
CA SER A 123 14.09 -4.10 -4.38
C SER A 123 13.68 -3.04 -5.41
N LYS A 124 14.66 -2.55 -6.17
CA LYS A 124 14.38 -1.65 -7.29
C LYS A 124 13.51 -2.33 -8.35
N GLU A 125 13.79 -3.60 -8.63
CA GLU A 125 13.06 -4.43 -9.60
C GLU A 125 11.61 -4.64 -9.15
N GLN A 126 11.39 -4.93 -7.87
CA GLN A 126 10.05 -5.00 -7.26
C GLN A 126 9.31 -3.66 -7.42
N ALA A 127 9.95 -2.53 -7.09
CA ALA A 127 9.37 -1.19 -7.25
C ALA A 127 8.97 -0.89 -8.70
N GLN A 128 9.82 -1.26 -9.66
CA GLN A 128 9.55 -1.10 -11.09
C GLN A 128 8.38 -1.97 -11.55
N LYS A 129 8.26 -3.20 -11.05
CA LYS A 129 7.12 -4.08 -11.35
C LYS A 129 5.82 -3.51 -10.78
N ILE A 130 5.84 -3.00 -9.54
CA ILE A 130 4.69 -2.33 -8.93
C ILE A 130 4.24 -1.16 -9.80
N ASN A 131 5.16 -0.28 -10.21
CA ASN A 131 4.83 0.85 -11.07
C ASN A 131 4.20 0.40 -12.40
N LYS A 132 4.83 -0.58 -13.08
CA LYS A 132 4.34 -1.13 -14.34
C LYS A 132 2.93 -1.73 -14.20
N ASN A 133 2.71 -2.57 -13.21
CA ASN A 133 1.44 -3.26 -13.00
C ASN A 133 0.33 -2.28 -12.58
N SER A 134 0.66 -1.28 -11.75
CA SER A 134 -0.27 -0.21 -11.36
C SER A 134 -0.70 0.64 -12.56
N ASN A 135 0.24 0.99 -13.44
CA ASN A 135 -0.05 1.77 -14.65
C ASN A 135 -0.89 0.96 -15.65
N ALA A 136 -0.56 -0.32 -15.86
CA ALA A 136 -1.33 -1.20 -16.72
C ALA A 136 -2.78 -1.36 -16.23
N PHE A 137 -3.00 -1.49 -14.92
CA PHE A 137 -4.34 -1.51 -14.35
C PHE A 137 -5.05 -0.17 -14.53
N THR A 138 -4.35 0.95 -14.27
CA THR A 138 -4.89 2.30 -14.45
C THR A 138 -5.32 2.59 -15.89
N GLU A 139 -4.57 2.10 -16.87
CA GLU A 139 -4.91 2.20 -18.29
C GLU A 139 -6.22 1.46 -18.60
N LYS A 140 -6.38 0.23 -18.12
CA LYS A 140 -7.63 -0.53 -18.27
C LYS A 140 -8.84 0.16 -17.63
N VAL A 141 -8.66 0.76 -16.45
CA VAL A 141 -9.72 1.56 -15.80
C VAL A 141 -10.05 2.79 -16.64
N THR A 142 -9.05 3.51 -17.14
CA THR A 142 -9.23 4.73 -17.95
C THR A 142 -9.90 4.44 -19.28
N ASN A 143 -9.63 3.28 -19.88
CA ASN A 143 -10.26 2.81 -21.11
C ASN A 143 -11.67 2.25 -20.90
N GLY A 144 -12.16 2.20 -19.65
CA GLY A 144 -13.47 1.65 -19.32
C GLY A 144 -13.56 0.13 -19.52
N GLU A 145 -12.44 -0.59 -19.39
CA GLU A 145 -12.39 -2.05 -19.41
C GLU A 145 -12.64 -2.63 -18.01
N ILE A 146 -12.14 -1.96 -16.98
CA ILE A 146 -12.29 -2.34 -15.56
C ILE A 146 -13.17 -1.32 -14.84
N TYR A 147 -14.04 -1.83 -13.98
CA TYR A 147 -15.00 -1.09 -13.19
C TYR A 147 -14.84 -1.51 -11.73
N TYR A 148 -15.34 -0.68 -10.82
CA TYR A 148 -15.40 -1.03 -9.41
C TYR A 148 -16.65 -1.90 -9.22
N ASP A 149 -16.46 -3.17 -8.88
CA ASP A 149 -17.54 -4.14 -8.74
C ASP A 149 -17.30 -5.05 -7.53
N THR A 150 -17.88 -4.63 -6.43
CA THR A 150 -17.84 -5.32 -5.14
C THR A 150 -18.53 -6.69 -5.17
N SER A 151 -19.49 -6.91 -6.09
CA SER A 151 -20.19 -8.20 -6.22
C SER A 151 -19.31 -9.32 -6.79
N LEU A 152 -18.26 -8.94 -7.53
CA LEU A 152 -17.27 -9.85 -8.13
C LEU A 152 -15.95 -9.91 -7.35
N ASN A 153 -15.87 -9.24 -6.19
CA ASN A 153 -14.63 -9.01 -5.43
C ASN A 153 -13.61 -8.07 -6.10
N ASP A 154 -13.99 -7.33 -7.16
CA ASP A 154 -13.12 -6.33 -7.80
C ASP A 154 -13.08 -5.06 -6.94
N THR A 155 -12.40 -5.16 -5.80
CA THR A 155 -12.37 -4.15 -4.72
C THR A 155 -10.97 -3.61 -4.46
N CYS A 156 -10.87 -2.58 -3.63
CA CYS A 156 -9.60 -1.96 -3.26
C CYS A 156 -8.55 -2.97 -2.75
N ALA A 157 -8.92 -3.83 -1.79
CA ALA A 157 -8.01 -4.79 -1.17
C ALA A 157 -7.59 -5.91 -2.12
N GLU A 158 -8.53 -6.47 -2.86
CA GLU A 158 -8.26 -7.52 -3.84
C GLU A 158 -7.31 -7.04 -4.93
N THR A 159 -7.66 -5.94 -5.58
CA THR A 159 -6.85 -5.36 -6.66
C THR A 159 -5.48 -4.91 -6.17
N ALA A 160 -5.39 -4.27 -5.00
CA ALA A 160 -4.11 -3.86 -4.43
C ALA A 160 -3.21 -5.08 -4.17
N ARG A 161 -3.75 -6.13 -3.54
CA ARG A 161 -3.03 -7.38 -3.28
C ARG A 161 -2.57 -8.05 -4.57
N ASP A 162 -3.43 -8.08 -5.59
CA ASP A 162 -3.12 -8.73 -6.87
C ASP A 162 -2.01 -8.00 -7.63
N ILE A 163 -2.01 -6.67 -7.63
CA ILE A 163 -0.89 -5.88 -8.17
C ILE A 163 0.41 -6.17 -7.42
N LEU A 164 0.37 -6.25 -6.09
CA LEU A 164 1.54 -6.57 -5.27
C LEU A 164 2.04 -8.00 -5.55
N SER A 165 1.14 -8.98 -5.63
CA SER A 165 1.45 -10.37 -5.96
C SER A 165 2.08 -10.51 -7.36
N ALA A 166 1.48 -9.88 -8.37
CA ALA A 166 2.03 -9.82 -9.74
C ALA A 166 3.39 -9.10 -9.81
N SER A 167 3.71 -8.31 -8.77
CA SER A 167 5.00 -7.62 -8.62
C SER A 167 6.00 -8.39 -7.76
N GLN A 168 5.69 -9.63 -7.39
CA GLN A 168 6.52 -10.49 -6.53
C GLN A 168 6.74 -9.88 -5.14
N ILE A 169 5.70 -9.27 -4.59
CA ILE A 169 5.65 -8.83 -3.20
C ILE A 169 4.82 -9.86 -2.41
N PRO A 170 5.44 -10.68 -1.55
CA PRO A 170 4.67 -11.50 -0.64
C PRO A 170 3.95 -10.59 0.37
N THR A 171 2.63 -10.69 0.41
CA THR A 171 1.81 -10.06 1.44
C THR A 171 1.00 -11.14 2.16
N PRO A 172 0.68 -10.94 3.46
CA PRO A 172 -0.24 -11.81 4.17
C PRO A 172 -1.56 -11.98 3.42
N ASP A 173 -2.23 -13.10 3.67
CA ASP A 173 -3.51 -13.38 3.06
C ASP A 173 -4.58 -12.36 3.52
N GLY A 174 -5.53 -12.05 2.65
CA GLY A 174 -6.62 -11.12 2.94
C GLY A 174 -7.99 -11.74 2.85
N HIS A 175 -8.10 -13.05 2.60
CA HIS A 175 -9.38 -13.73 2.42
C HIS A 175 -10.06 -13.94 3.78
N GLY A 176 -11.29 -13.46 3.90
CA GLY A 176 -12.12 -13.61 5.07
C GLY A 176 -13.59 -13.67 4.69
N ALA A 177 -14.42 -14.16 5.61
CA ALA A 177 -15.85 -14.21 5.37
C ALA A 177 -16.44 -12.79 5.34
N ILE A 178 -17.45 -12.58 4.49
CA ILE A 178 -18.12 -11.30 4.32
C ILE A 178 -19.64 -11.51 4.39
N ILE A 179 -20.34 -10.60 5.08
CA ILE A 179 -21.81 -10.54 5.19
C ILE A 179 -22.29 -9.09 5.00
N GLY A 180 -23.61 -8.89 4.99
CA GLY A 180 -24.19 -7.55 5.00
C GLY A 180 -24.23 -6.91 3.62
N THR A 181 -24.23 -7.72 2.55
CA THR A 181 -24.34 -7.25 1.16
C THR A 181 -25.76 -6.74 0.81
N GLY A 182 -26.73 -6.94 1.71
CA GLY A 182 -28.14 -6.62 1.48
C GLY A 182 -28.91 -7.70 0.72
N ASN A 183 -28.25 -8.80 0.36
CA ASN A 183 -28.86 -9.95 -0.31
C ASN A 183 -28.42 -11.24 0.38
N ILE A 184 -29.38 -11.99 0.95
CA ILE A 184 -29.10 -13.22 1.69
C ILE A 184 -28.42 -14.31 0.85
N ILE A 185 -28.73 -14.40 -0.44
CA ILE A 185 -28.10 -15.38 -1.33
C ILE A 185 -26.64 -14.98 -1.58
N THR A 186 -26.39 -13.69 -1.83
CA THR A 186 -25.03 -13.16 -1.98
C THR A 186 -24.23 -13.35 -0.69
N ASP A 187 -24.82 -13.07 0.48
CA ASP A 187 -24.17 -13.28 1.78
C ASP A 187 -23.75 -14.75 1.99
N ILE A 188 -24.63 -15.71 1.65
CA ILE A 188 -24.30 -17.15 1.76
C ILE A 188 -23.10 -17.52 0.86
N VAL A 189 -23.08 -17.00 -0.37
CA VAL A 189 -22.01 -17.27 -1.33
C VAL A 189 -20.70 -16.59 -0.91
N SER A 190 -20.72 -15.29 -0.61
CA SER A 190 -19.56 -14.51 -0.19
C SER A 190 -18.95 -15.01 1.12
N TYR A 191 -19.79 -15.45 2.07
CA TYR A 191 -19.33 -16.09 3.30
C TYR A 191 -18.53 -17.37 3.02
N SER A 192 -18.99 -18.17 2.06
CA SER A 192 -18.36 -19.46 1.70
C SER A 192 -17.11 -19.31 0.86
N LEU A 193 -17.02 -18.29 0.00
CA LEU A 193 -15.88 -18.06 -0.88
C LEU A 193 -14.70 -17.40 -0.18
N ALA A 194 -14.89 -16.79 1.00
CA ALA A 194 -13.90 -16.02 1.74
C ALA A 194 -13.20 -14.99 0.83
N MET A 195 -13.84 -13.84 0.60
CA MET A 195 -13.35 -12.80 -0.28
C MET A 195 -12.24 -11.95 0.38
N VAL A 196 -11.41 -11.33 -0.45
CA VAL A 196 -10.34 -10.44 0.03
C VAL A 196 -10.95 -9.15 0.55
N ASN A 197 -10.65 -8.78 1.79
CA ASN A 197 -11.18 -7.55 2.36
C ASN A 197 -10.16 -6.78 3.21
N PRO A 198 -10.29 -5.44 3.33
CA PRO A 198 -9.34 -4.60 4.05
C PRO A 198 -9.12 -5.02 5.52
N TYR A 199 -10.19 -5.41 6.23
CA TYR A 199 -10.13 -5.76 7.65
C TYR A 199 -9.35 -7.04 7.92
N MET A 200 -9.66 -8.12 7.18
CA MET A 200 -8.92 -9.37 7.27
C MET A 200 -7.46 -9.19 6.87
N TRP A 201 -7.22 -8.43 5.78
CA TRP A 201 -5.88 -8.17 5.31
C TRP A 201 -5.07 -7.36 6.34
N PHE A 202 -5.67 -6.33 6.94
CA PHE A 202 -5.08 -5.58 8.04
C PHE A 202 -4.76 -6.48 9.25
N LYS A 203 -5.71 -7.32 9.70
CA LYS A 203 -5.51 -8.26 10.81
C LYS A 203 -4.30 -9.16 10.56
N ASN A 204 -4.18 -9.70 9.36
CA ASN A 204 -3.09 -10.61 8.99
C ASN A 204 -1.76 -9.87 8.81
N PHE A 205 -1.77 -8.62 8.33
CA PHE A 205 -0.61 -7.73 8.37
C PHE A 205 -0.15 -7.47 9.80
N GLN A 206 -1.07 -7.13 10.71
CA GLN A 206 -0.74 -6.89 12.11
C GLN A 206 -0.18 -8.14 12.78
N SER A 207 -0.74 -9.31 12.47
CA SER A 207 -0.25 -10.61 12.97
C SER A 207 1.15 -10.94 12.44
N ALA A 208 1.45 -10.60 11.18
CA ALA A 208 2.73 -10.90 10.55
C ALA A 208 3.84 -9.91 10.92
N TYR A 209 3.50 -8.63 11.12
CA TYR A 209 4.47 -7.53 11.16
C TYR A 209 4.42 -6.69 12.44
N GLY A 210 3.48 -6.96 13.35
CA GLY A 210 3.28 -6.19 14.58
C GLY A 210 2.45 -4.93 14.37
N ASP A 211 2.65 -3.92 15.21
CA ASP A 211 1.78 -2.74 15.23
C ASP A 211 1.98 -1.85 13.99
N ALA A 212 0.86 -1.43 13.41
CA ALA A 212 0.84 -0.48 12.31
C ALA A 212 1.25 0.92 12.76
N ILE A 213 1.76 1.73 11.83
CA ILE A 213 1.98 3.15 12.05
C ILE A 213 0.65 3.88 11.84
N PRO A 214 0.05 4.50 12.87
CA PRO A 214 -1.13 5.33 12.66
C PRO A 214 -0.74 6.62 11.93
N TRP A 215 -1.55 7.08 10.98
CA TRP A 215 -1.33 8.33 10.25
C TRP A 215 -2.63 9.06 9.92
N TYR A 216 -2.63 10.38 10.12
CA TYR A 216 -3.82 11.22 10.14
C TYR A 216 -3.76 12.37 9.12
N GLY A 217 -2.82 12.34 8.16
CA GLY A 217 -2.58 13.49 7.30
C GLY A 217 -1.88 14.66 8.03
N GLU A 218 -1.67 15.76 7.31
CA GLU A 218 -0.87 16.90 7.83
C GLU A 218 -1.64 17.80 8.81
N LYS A 219 -2.99 17.75 8.80
CA LYS A 219 -3.85 18.70 9.51
C LYS A 219 -4.68 18.12 10.65
N ASP A 220 -4.78 16.80 10.76
CA ASP A 220 -5.58 16.19 11.82
C ASP A 220 -4.71 15.71 12.98
N GLU A 221 -5.16 16.03 14.20
CA GLU A 221 -4.53 15.61 15.44
C GLU A 221 -5.06 14.24 15.90
N GLU A 222 -4.31 13.64 16.82
CA GLU A 222 -4.69 12.40 17.52
C GLU A 222 -5.98 12.67 18.32
N GLY A 223 -7.07 11.98 17.97
CA GLY A 223 -8.41 12.23 18.52
C GLY A 223 -9.44 11.23 17.98
N ASP A 224 -10.70 11.35 18.40
CA ASP A 224 -11.73 10.33 18.11
C ASP A 224 -12.34 10.44 16.71
N ASN A 225 -12.15 11.57 16.00
CA ASN A 225 -12.68 11.73 14.64
C ASN A 225 -11.96 10.79 13.67
N ILE A 226 -12.71 9.83 13.10
CA ILE A 226 -12.22 8.87 12.12
C ILE A 226 -11.93 9.54 10.77
N LYS A 227 -12.81 10.45 10.35
CA LYS A 227 -12.68 11.17 9.08
C LYS A 227 -11.65 12.28 9.17
N LEU A 228 -10.89 12.45 8.10
CA LEU A 228 -9.93 13.52 7.94
C LEU A 228 -10.63 14.82 7.55
N SER A 229 -10.12 15.94 8.05
CA SER A 229 -10.57 17.27 7.63
C SER A 229 -10.23 17.54 6.15
N GLU A 230 -9.10 17.01 5.69
CA GLU A 230 -8.66 17.10 4.30
C GLU A 230 -8.26 15.71 3.78
N PRO A 231 -9.07 15.11 2.88
CA PRO A 231 -8.67 13.91 2.18
C PRO A 231 -7.39 14.12 1.37
N TRP A 232 -6.57 13.08 1.26
CA TRP A 232 -5.29 13.17 0.57
C TRP A 232 -5.11 12.11 -0.51
N VAL A 233 -4.32 12.48 -1.52
CA VAL A 233 -3.90 11.62 -2.63
C VAL A 233 -2.42 11.90 -2.87
N LEU A 234 -1.59 10.87 -2.99
CA LEU A 234 -0.16 11.06 -3.21
C LEU A 234 0.17 11.19 -4.70
N SER A 235 1.14 12.05 -4.98
CA SER A 235 1.61 12.34 -6.34
C SER A 235 3.09 11.96 -6.46
N PRO A 236 3.48 11.22 -7.51
CA PRO A 236 4.88 10.95 -7.78
C PRO A 236 5.74 12.23 -7.80
N GLY A 237 6.95 12.14 -7.24
CA GLY A 237 7.88 13.25 -7.09
C GLY A 237 7.64 14.16 -5.88
N LYS A 238 6.53 14.01 -5.15
CA LYS A 238 6.30 14.71 -3.87
C LYS A 238 7.01 14.01 -2.72
N LEU A 239 7.23 14.71 -1.61
CA LEU A 239 7.79 14.12 -0.40
C LEU A 239 6.81 13.13 0.23
N ASN A 240 7.31 12.08 0.87
CA ASN A 240 6.51 11.21 1.69
C ASN A 240 5.92 12.02 2.87
N PRO A 241 4.58 12.01 3.05
CA PRO A 241 3.91 12.82 4.07
C PRO A 241 4.20 12.38 5.51
N LEU A 242 4.69 11.15 5.72
CA LEU A 242 4.99 10.67 7.06
C LEU A 242 6.09 11.52 7.71
N PRO A 243 5.97 11.90 9.00
CA PRO A 243 7.03 12.58 9.72
C PRO A 243 8.25 11.68 9.90
N GLU A 244 9.42 12.28 10.13
CA GLU A 244 10.70 11.57 10.10
C GLU A 244 10.78 10.39 11.09
N ASN A 245 10.23 10.54 12.30
CA ASN A 245 10.18 9.47 13.29
C ASN A 245 9.37 8.26 12.79
N LYS A 246 8.23 8.49 12.13
CA LYS A 246 7.41 7.44 11.52
C LYS A 246 8.09 6.86 10.26
N ARG A 247 8.83 7.67 9.49
CA ARG A 247 9.62 7.21 8.32
C ARG A 247 10.82 6.33 8.69
N LYS A 248 11.24 6.26 9.95
CA LYS A 248 12.31 5.35 10.38
C LYS A 248 11.80 3.94 10.71
N ILE A 249 10.50 3.79 10.92
CA ILE A 249 9.88 2.48 11.21
C ILE A 249 9.75 1.69 9.91
N ILE A 250 10.45 0.55 9.85
CA ILE A 250 10.40 -0.43 8.77
C ILE A 250 10.00 -1.76 9.40
N HIS A 251 8.86 -2.29 8.97
CA HIS A 251 8.26 -3.51 9.49
C HIS A 251 8.95 -4.78 8.98
N ASN A 252 9.44 -4.76 7.73
CA ASN A 252 10.15 -5.90 7.17
C ASN A 252 11.07 -5.50 5.99
N ASP A 253 11.96 -6.42 5.59
CA ASP A 253 12.80 -6.32 4.40
C ASP A 253 12.61 -7.55 3.51
N ILE A 254 11.99 -7.36 2.33
CA ILE A 254 11.52 -8.44 1.44
C ILE A 254 12.23 -8.44 0.09
N ARG A 255 13.45 -7.88 0.04
CA ARG A 255 14.26 -7.76 -1.18
C ARG A 255 14.77 -9.10 -1.76
N GLU A 256 14.67 -10.18 -1.00
CA GLU A 256 15.32 -11.47 -1.29
C GLU A 256 14.39 -12.68 -1.09
N GLN A 257 13.07 -12.48 -1.10
CA GLN A 257 12.07 -13.56 -0.98
C GLN A 257 11.58 -14.03 -2.35
#